data_AF-A0A1H7LSJ0-F1
#
_entry.id   AF-A0A1H7LSJ0-F1
#
_cell.length_a   1.000
_cell.length_b   1.000
_cell.length_c   1.000
_cell.angle_alpha   90.00
_cell.angle_beta   90.00
_cell.angle_gamma   90.00
#
_symmetry.space_group_name_H-M   'P 1'
#
loop_
_entity.id
_entity.type
_entity.pdbx_description
1 polymer ?
#
loop_
_entity_poly.entity_id
_entity_poly.type
_entity_poly.pdbx_seq_one_letter_code
_entity_poly.pdbx_strand_id
1 'polypeptide(L)'
;MSKTDKTRPWWVRIADAPMVTCVPAHDHRFAPCTLPDEITADSASLNPRPSGCHWRATASYLCDGGLSGGREWNLIRREERRRDRHRARRELRAYRGED
;
A
#
# COMPACT_ATOMS: atom_id res chain seq x y z
N MET A 1 -4.27 12.95 17.96
CA MET A 1 -4.33 13.43 16.55
C MET A 1 -5.15 14.71 16.48
N SER A 2 -4.58 15.78 15.92
CA SER A 2 -5.28 17.05 15.72
C SER A 2 -6.37 16.90 14.65
N LYS A 3 -7.25 17.90 14.52
CA LYS A 3 -8.26 17.95 13.44
C LYS A 3 -7.61 17.99 12.04
N THR A 4 -6.46 18.66 11.92
CA THR A 4 -5.69 18.74 10.66
C THR A 4 -5.01 17.43 10.32
N ASP A 5 -4.63 16.64 11.32
CA ASP A 5 -3.99 15.34 11.12
C ASP A 5 -4.94 14.35 10.42
N LYS A 6 -6.21 14.34 10.82
CA LYS A 6 -7.26 13.47 10.21
C LYS A 6 -7.55 13.78 8.75
N THR A 7 -7.26 14.99 8.27
CA THR A 7 -7.51 15.41 6.88
C THR A 7 -6.31 15.15 5.96
N ARG A 8 -5.16 14.77 6.51
CA ARG A 8 -3.98 14.46 5.69
C ARG A 8 -4.21 13.18 4.90
N PRO A 9 -3.71 13.08 3.66
CA PRO A 9 -3.71 11.81 2.93
C PRO A 9 -3.13 10.70 3.80
N TRP A 10 -3.73 9.52 3.76
CA TRP A 10 -3.30 8.39 4.61
C TRP A 10 -1.80 8.06 4.44
N TRP A 11 -1.24 8.20 3.25
CA TRP A 11 0.16 7.90 2.97
C TRP A 11 1.10 8.90 3.69
N VAL A 12 0.68 10.16 3.82
CA VAL A 12 1.41 11.18 4.57
C VAL A 12 1.39 10.84 6.05
N ARG A 13 0.23 10.43 6.58
CA ARG A 13 0.08 10.05 7.99
C ARG A 13 0.95 8.85 8.37
N ILE A 14 1.12 7.87 7.48
CA ILE A 14 2.03 6.75 7.76
C ILE A 14 3.50 7.11 7.56
N ALA A 15 3.82 8.13 6.76
CA ALA A 15 5.18 8.61 6.56
C ALA A 15 5.68 9.46 7.75
N ASP A 16 4.78 10.01 8.57
CA ASP A 16 5.15 10.89 9.70
C ASP A 16 5.95 10.19 10.80
N ALA A 17 5.72 8.90 11.02
CA ALA A 17 6.42 8.12 12.04
C ALA A 17 6.80 6.72 11.51
N PRO A 18 7.75 6.63 10.56
CA PRO A 18 8.21 5.36 10.03
C PRO A 18 8.64 4.41 11.15
N MET A 19 8.41 3.12 10.97
CA MET A 19 8.58 2.06 11.97
C MET A 19 7.54 2.01 13.09
N VAL A 20 6.72 3.05 13.25
CA VAL A 20 5.54 3.05 14.14
C VAL A 20 4.27 2.88 13.32
N THR A 21 4.07 3.73 12.33
CA THR A 21 2.87 3.76 11.49
C THR A 21 2.98 2.86 10.26
N CYS A 22 4.19 2.58 9.80
CA CYS A 22 4.46 1.64 8.72
C CYS A 22 5.79 0.89 8.93
N VAL A 23 5.93 -0.25 8.26
CA VAL A 23 7.13 -1.10 8.25
C VAL A 23 7.45 -1.53 6.82
N PRO A 24 8.73 -1.80 6.50
CA PRO A 24 9.08 -2.36 5.21
C PRO A 24 8.51 -3.78 5.07
N ALA A 25 7.78 -4.02 3.98
CA ALA A 25 7.34 -5.34 3.56
C ALA A 25 8.22 -5.78 2.39
N HIS A 26 9.02 -6.82 2.61
CA HIS A 26 9.94 -7.34 1.61
C HIS A 26 9.35 -8.54 0.87
N ASP A 27 9.49 -8.51 -0.44
CA ASP A 27 9.28 -9.65 -1.32
C ASP A 27 10.51 -9.81 -2.21
N HIS A 28 11.38 -10.75 -1.84
CA HIS A 28 12.63 -11.08 -2.55
C HIS A 28 12.54 -12.43 -3.25
N ARG A 29 11.34 -13.00 -3.37
CA ARG A 29 11.17 -14.37 -3.83
C ARG A 29 11.74 -14.60 -5.23
N PHE A 30 11.69 -13.57 -6.08
CA PHE A 30 12.09 -13.65 -7.48
C PHE A 30 12.99 -12.49 -7.96
N ALA A 31 13.38 -11.56 -7.07
CA ALA A 31 14.15 -10.37 -7.46
C ALA A 31 14.90 -9.75 -6.25
N PRO A 32 15.92 -8.90 -6.50
CA PRO A 32 16.53 -8.06 -5.47
C PRO A 32 15.52 -7.15 -4.76
N CYS A 33 15.94 -6.55 -3.65
CA CYS A 33 15.09 -5.61 -2.93
C CYS A 33 14.71 -4.41 -3.81
N THR A 34 13.40 -4.18 -3.98
CA THR A 34 12.85 -3.05 -4.72
C THR A 34 12.22 -2.01 -3.79
N LEU A 35 12.59 -2.01 -2.50
CA LEU A 35 11.96 -1.12 -1.52
C LEU A 35 12.42 0.32 -1.82
N PRO A 36 11.49 1.26 -2.07
CA PRO A 36 11.88 2.65 -2.26
C PRO A 36 12.32 3.29 -0.93
N ASP A 37 13.38 4.10 -0.97
CA ASP A 37 13.89 4.82 0.21
C ASP A 37 12.84 5.81 0.75
N GLU A 38 12.03 6.39 -0.14
CA GLU A 38 10.97 7.34 0.20
C GLU A 38 9.60 6.67 0.34
N ILE A 39 8.85 7.10 1.37
CA ILE A 39 7.45 6.72 1.58
C ILE A 39 6.56 7.68 0.79
N THR A 40 6.01 7.19 -0.31
CA THR A 40 5.11 7.92 -1.21
C THR A 40 3.77 7.20 -1.33
N ALA A 41 2.80 7.83 -1.97
CA ALA A 41 1.51 7.20 -2.24
C ALA A 41 1.64 5.88 -3.03
N ASP A 42 2.66 5.75 -3.88
CA ASP A 42 2.88 4.58 -4.73
C ASP A 42 3.74 3.51 -4.05
N SER A 43 4.73 3.92 -3.26
CA SER A 43 5.59 3.00 -2.52
C SER A 43 4.93 2.47 -1.25
N ALA A 44 3.84 3.10 -0.79
CA ALA A 44 3.11 2.66 0.38
C ALA A 44 1.83 1.88 0.06
N SER A 45 1.42 1.05 1.01
CA SER A 45 0.19 0.25 0.92
C SER A 45 -0.45 0.07 2.29
N LEU A 46 -1.78 0.20 2.34
CA LEU A 46 -2.56 -0.17 3.52
C LEU A 46 -2.86 -1.68 3.57
N ASN A 47 -2.62 -2.39 2.46
CA ASN A 47 -2.86 -3.82 2.33
C ASN A 47 -1.57 -4.58 1.96
N PRO A 48 -1.49 -5.88 2.26
CA PRO A 48 -0.46 -6.73 1.68
C PRO A 48 -0.56 -6.69 0.14
N ARG A 49 0.52 -6.31 -0.54
CA ARG A 49 0.63 -6.47 -1.99
C ARG A 49 1.04 -7.91 -2.34
N PRO A 50 0.57 -8.46 -3.47
CA PRO A 50 0.91 -9.81 -3.89
C PRO A 50 2.37 -9.95 -4.36
N SER A 51 3.02 -8.83 -4.70
CA SER A 51 4.42 -8.80 -5.10
C SER A 51 5.07 -7.45 -4.84
N GLY A 52 6.40 -7.46 -4.76
CA GLY A 52 7.25 -6.27 -4.68
C GLY A 52 7.41 -5.69 -3.28
N CYS A 53 8.61 -5.16 -3.03
CA CYS A 53 8.90 -4.50 -1.76
C CYS A 53 8.17 -3.16 -1.66
N HIS A 54 7.55 -2.88 -0.51
CA HIS A 54 6.77 -1.65 -0.29
C HIS A 54 6.68 -1.29 1.19
N TRP A 55 6.28 -0.06 1.49
CA TRP A 55 5.98 0.39 2.85
C TRP A 55 4.57 -0.03 3.23
N ARG A 56 4.43 -0.84 4.28
CA ARG A 56 3.14 -1.37 4.72
C ARG A 56 2.71 -0.74 6.03
N ALA A 57 1.46 -0.26 6.09
CA ALA A 57 0.89 0.23 7.34
C ALA A 57 0.87 -0.85 8.44
N THR A 58 1.18 -0.46 9.67
CA THR A 58 1.16 -1.38 10.82
C THR A 58 -0.28 -1.68 11.25
N ALA A 59 -0.47 -2.81 11.94
CA ALA A 59 -1.77 -3.16 12.50
C ALA A 59 -2.27 -2.10 13.51
N SER A 60 -1.38 -1.52 14.32
CA SER A 60 -1.71 -0.42 15.24
C SER A 60 -2.24 0.79 14.48
N TYR A 61 -1.56 1.25 13.42
CA TYR A 61 -2.06 2.36 12.60
C TYR A 61 -3.46 2.09 12.02
N LEU A 62 -3.70 0.85 11.57
CA LEU A 62 -4.99 0.46 10.99
C LEU A 62 -6.11 0.35 12.03
N CYS A 63 -5.82 -0.10 13.25
CA CYS A 63 -6.80 -0.31 14.32
C CYS A 63 -7.06 0.95 15.16
N ASP A 64 -6.05 1.79 15.38
CA ASP A 64 -6.11 2.94 16.31
C ASP A 64 -6.72 4.21 15.66
N GLY A 65 -7.34 4.06 14.49
CA GLY A 65 -8.04 5.15 13.80
C GLY A 65 -7.14 5.99 12.89
N GLY A 66 -5.99 5.47 12.47
CA GLY A 66 -5.17 6.06 11.40
C GLY A 66 -5.89 6.14 10.06
N LEU A 67 -7.03 5.45 9.90
CA LEU A 67 -7.97 5.63 8.81
C LEU A 67 -9.31 6.09 9.39
N SER A 68 -9.97 7.04 8.74
CA SER A 68 -11.22 7.63 9.22
C SER A 68 -12.38 6.63 9.11
N GLY A 69 -12.43 5.66 10.01
CA GLY A 69 -13.36 4.53 9.99
C GLY A 69 -13.08 3.56 8.84
N GLY A 70 -13.45 2.29 9.00
CA GLY A 70 -13.20 1.25 8.00
C GLY A 70 -13.72 1.54 6.59
N ARG A 71 -14.53 2.59 6.38
CA ARG A 71 -14.99 3.06 5.06
C ARG A 71 -13.85 3.49 4.13
N GLU A 72 -12.90 4.30 4.63
CA GLU A 72 -11.73 4.74 3.85
C GLU A 72 -10.87 3.54 3.45
N TRP A 73 -10.60 2.66 4.41
CA TRP A 73 -9.88 1.41 4.19
C TRP A 73 -10.56 0.51 3.16
N ASN A 74 -11.87 0.31 3.27
CA ASN A 74 -12.64 -0.51 2.34
C ASN A 74 -12.62 0.05 0.91
N LEU A 75 -12.67 1.37 0.76
CA LEU A 75 -12.57 2.03 -0.54
C LEU A 75 -11.20 1.76 -1.19
N ILE A 76 -10.12 2.03 -0.46
CA ILE A 76 -8.74 1.83 -0.92
C ILE A 76 -8.51 0.36 -1.28
N ARG A 77 -8.93 -0.56 -0.40
CA ARG A 77 -8.81 -2.00 -0.63
C ARG A 77 -9.60 -2.45 -1.86
N ARG A 78 -10.74 -1.83 -2.16
CA ARG A 78 -11.52 -2.14 -3.37
C ARG A 78 -10.80 -1.66 -4.63
N GLU A 79 -10.18 -0.49 -4.59
CA GLU A 79 -9.45 0.10 -5.70
C GLU A 79 -8.15 -0.67 -6.01
N GLU A 80 -7.34 -0.98 -5.00
CA GLU A 80 -6.11 -1.75 -5.16
C GLU A 80 -6.39 -3.12 -5.80
N ARG A 81 -7.41 -3.86 -5.29
CA ARG A 81 -7.84 -5.13 -5.90
C ARG A 81 -8.28 -4.99 -7.35
N ARG A 82 -8.86 -3.85 -7.76
CA ARG A 82 -9.22 -3.60 -9.17
C ARG A 82 -7.96 -3.42 -10.01
N ARG A 83 -6.99 -2.64 -9.53
CA ARG A 83 -5.70 -2.42 -10.20
C ARG A 83 -4.93 -3.74 -10.36
N ASP A 84 -4.86 -4.56 -9.31
CA ASP A 84 -4.21 -5.86 -9.36
C ASP A 84 -4.85 -6.81 -10.37
N ARG A 85 -6.19 -6.91 -10.39
CA ARG A 85 -6.88 -7.72 -11.41
C ARG A 85 -6.64 -7.21 -12.82
N HIS A 86 -6.57 -5.88 -13.00
CA HIS A 86 -6.26 -5.30 -14.30
C HIS A 86 -4.83 -5.62 -14.73
N ARG A 87 -3.85 -5.46 -13.83
CA ARG A 87 -2.44 -5.80 -14.07
C ARG A 87 -2.27 -7.27 -14.44
N ALA A 88 -2.83 -8.18 -13.64
CA ALA A 88 -2.77 -9.63 -13.90
C ALA A 88 -3.38 -10.01 -15.27
N ARG A 89 -4.47 -9.34 -15.69
CA ARG A 89 -5.04 -9.56 -17.03
C ARG A 89 -4.12 -9.09 -18.15
N ARG A 90 -3.43 -7.95 -17.98
CA ARG A 90 -2.44 -7.49 -18.97
C ARG A 90 -1.25 -8.43 -19.04
N GLU A 91 -0.69 -8.83 -17.90
CA GLU A 91 0.44 -9.77 -17.82
C GLU A 91 0.09 -11.12 -18.49
N LEU A 92 -1.13 -11.61 -18.28
CA LEU A 92 -1.61 -12.84 -18.93
C LEU A 92 -1.72 -12.70 -20.46
N ARG A 93 -2.20 -11.56 -20.97
CA ARG A 93 -2.26 -11.31 -22.43
C ARG A 93 -0.86 -11.22 -23.05
N ALA A 94 0.04 -10.49 -22.39
CA ALA A 94 1.44 -10.40 -22.80
C ALA A 94 2.11 -11.79 -22.84
N TYR A 95 1.88 -12.63 -21.84
CA TYR A 95 2.38 -14.01 -21.82
C TYR A 95 1.82 -14.87 -22.98
N ARG A 96 0.59 -14.60 -23.43
CA ARG A 96 -0.05 -15.30 -24.55
C ARG A 96 0.34 -14.73 -25.92
N GLY A 97 1.06 -13.62 -25.98
CA GLY A 97 1.37 -12.92 -27.23
C GLY A 97 0.16 -12.25 -27.89
N GLU A 98 -0.87 -11.90 -27.10
CA GLU A 98 -2.12 -11.27 -27.58
C GLU A 98 -2.06 -9.72 -27.57
N ASP A 99 -0.90 -9.12 -27.78
CA ASP A 99 -0.73 -7.65 -27.80
C ASP A 99 -1.12 -7.01 -29.15
#